data_AF-A0A3G6THT7-F1
#
_entry.id   AF-A0A3G6THT7-F1
#
_cell.length_a   1.000
_cell.length_b   1.000
_cell.length_c   1.000
_cell.angle_alpha   90.00
_cell.angle_beta   90.00
_cell.angle_gamma   90.00
#
_symmetry.space_group_name_H-M   'P 1'
#
loop_
_entity.id
_entity.type
_entity.pdbx_description
1 polymer ?
#
loop_
_entity_poly.entity_id
_entity_poly.type
_entity_poly.pdbx_seq_one_letter_code
_entity_poly.pdbx_strand_id
1 'polypeptide(L)'
;MEKKLNRAYLIFLNILIVAYNLYIWLAVFTEKVIVTDDLKEAYNARHISKPYLSYIYSYLDASNMAARPVSGFVTGTLVFFSQYNGSVYLLGILFFSLSLFAVYGVAQKILSKELAALLTLLYSCSLIGTSIQFSPIMLNSNLATIFFSLSIYYVYVRKNILLSSLFFILSILSYEIFLPLILLNLFLIKENKKRLIFLLLTLGPVFLFRKLIQPAIFAHSYQRDEVGKILELKRVVHVTILTTKLFFKDIFVGIYKGLLNLKNLHIIEIFLAMVMSSVVYKLFIDYDFKSKLKDVKKIGLISLISTALAISVFYVSAYIPTLFGFDNRSLGAVRLFYTLFIISGIIYLSFTLKLGNKTVSFLFAGITFLLLITNMSVKNAWIYASEFNDKMFSELSKTLKAEKVESGVVCLRYDMFTELKTNPHFILREPIFYNNWECRMLAEMNGIDAGKVFIFNADRQTKCEMVFVYRNGKVVREK
;
A
#
# COMPACT_ATOMS: atom_id res chain seq x y z
N MET A 1 -1.33 7.42 -40.95
CA MET A 1 -0.40 8.23 -40.13
C MET A 1 -0.81 8.23 -38.65
N GLU A 2 -2.09 8.46 -38.35
CA GLU A 2 -2.70 8.43 -36.99
C GLU A 2 -2.37 7.19 -36.14
N LYS A 3 -2.58 5.96 -36.65
CA LYS A 3 -2.27 4.72 -35.91
C LYS A 3 -0.79 4.59 -35.51
N LYS A 4 0.13 5.15 -36.30
CA LYS A 4 1.58 5.12 -36.02
C LYS A 4 1.93 6.13 -34.92
N LEU A 5 1.31 7.31 -34.94
CA LEU A 5 1.47 8.35 -33.92
C LEU A 5 0.89 7.93 -32.56
N ASN A 6 -0.31 7.32 -32.56
CA ASN A 6 -0.94 6.82 -31.34
C ASN A 6 -0.10 5.70 -30.68
N ARG A 7 0.48 4.82 -31.50
CA ARG A 7 1.44 3.80 -31.02
C ARG A 7 2.70 4.43 -30.40
N ALA A 8 3.19 5.55 -30.93
CA ALA A 8 4.35 6.24 -30.36
C ALA A 8 4.03 6.84 -28.98
N TYR A 9 2.87 7.51 -28.83
CA TYR A 9 2.42 8.02 -27.53
C TYR A 9 2.20 6.91 -26.50
N LEU A 10 1.66 5.77 -26.90
CA LEU A 10 1.49 4.61 -26.01
C LEU A 10 2.85 4.08 -25.50
N ILE A 11 3.83 3.92 -26.40
CA ILE A 11 5.18 3.49 -26.02
C ILE A 11 5.80 4.53 -25.09
N PHE A 12 5.68 5.81 -25.42
CA PHE A 12 6.22 6.90 -24.60
C PHE A 12 5.57 6.95 -23.22
N LEU A 13 4.25 6.77 -23.12
CA LEU A 13 3.55 6.69 -21.83
C LEU A 13 4.08 5.54 -20.98
N ASN A 14 4.26 4.36 -21.55
CA ASN A 14 4.80 3.21 -20.81
C ASN A 14 6.24 3.46 -20.34
N ILE A 15 7.08 4.12 -21.14
CA ILE A 15 8.43 4.55 -20.72
C ILE A 15 8.32 5.52 -19.54
N LEU A 16 7.42 6.51 -19.62
CA LEU A 16 7.22 7.48 -18.55
C LEU A 16 6.70 6.82 -17.26
N ILE A 17 5.80 5.82 -17.34
CA ILE A 17 5.34 5.05 -16.17
C ILE A 17 6.52 4.36 -15.50
N VAL A 18 7.41 3.73 -16.26
CA VAL A 18 8.61 3.08 -15.71
C VAL A 18 9.54 4.12 -15.08
N ALA A 19 9.85 5.21 -15.79
CA ALA A 19 10.71 6.28 -15.30
C ALA A 19 10.15 6.93 -14.02
N TYR A 20 8.84 7.17 -13.96
CA TYR A 20 8.16 7.70 -12.78
C TYR A 20 8.31 6.77 -11.57
N ASN A 21 8.04 5.48 -11.72
CA ASN A 21 8.14 4.54 -10.60
C ASN A 21 9.60 4.32 -10.16
N LEU A 22 10.55 4.35 -11.09
CA LEU A 22 11.98 4.34 -10.76
C LEU A 22 12.39 5.60 -10.00
N TYR A 23 11.91 6.77 -10.41
CA TYR A 23 12.16 8.03 -9.70
C TYR A 23 11.64 7.98 -8.25
N ILE A 24 10.38 7.55 -8.06
CA ILE A 24 9.81 7.39 -6.72
C ILE A 24 10.63 6.42 -5.87
N TRP A 25 10.97 5.25 -6.44
CA TRP A 25 11.78 4.25 -5.73
C TRP A 25 13.16 4.79 -5.35
N LEU A 26 13.85 5.45 -6.30
CA LEU A 26 15.16 6.05 -6.05
C LEU A 26 15.11 7.08 -4.94
N ALA A 27 14.12 7.97 -4.93
CA ALA A 27 13.98 8.98 -3.87
C ALA A 27 13.81 8.35 -2.48
N VAL A 28 12.98 7.30 -2.36
CA VAL A 28 12.79 6.57 -1.10
C VAL A 28 14.06 5.82 -0.69
N PHE A 29 14.78 5.28 -1.67
CA PHE A 29 16.02 4.53 -1.46
C PHE A 29 17.20 5.42 -1.04
N THR A 30 17.40 6.56 -1.70
CA THR A 30 18.50 7.49 -1.41
C THR A 30 18.35 8.13 -0.03
N GLU A 31 17.13 8.52 0.34
CA GLU A 31 16.83 9.09 1.65
C GLU A 31 16.68 8.02 2.76
N LYS A 32 16.86 6.74 2.42
CA LYS A 32 16.74 5.59 3.34
C LYS A 32 15.47 5.65 4.19
N VAL A 33 14.34 5.97 3.56
CA VAL A 33 13.06 6.17 4.26
C VAL A 33 12.58 4.81 4.80
N ILE A 34 12.76 4.60 6.10
CA ILE A 34 12.27 3.44 6.83
C ILE A 34 11.42 3.97 7.97
N VAL A 35 10.12 3.73 7.92
CA VAL A 35 9.18 4.26 8.92
C VAL A 35 8.32 3.13 9.52
N THR A 36 7.94 3.27 10.79
CA THR A 36 7.01 2.35 11.51
C THR A 36 7.39 0.87 11.54
N ASP A 37 6.46 -0.05 11.22
CA ASP A 37 6.63 -1.50 11.26
C ASP A 37 7.87 -1.97 10.47
N ASP A 38 8.30 -1.20 9.46
CA ASP A 38 9.54 -1.44 8.72
C ASP A 38 10.79 -1.35 9.63
N LEU A 39 10.80 -0.44 10.62
CA LEU A 39 11.90 -0.29 11.59
C LEU A 39 12.01 -1.53 12.49
N LYS A 40 10.88 -2.11 12.90
CA LYS A 40 10.86 -3.33 13.72
C LYS A 40 11.46 -4.51 12.96
N GLU A 41 11.03 -4.72 11.71
CA GLU A 41 11.46 -5.87 10.93
C GLU A 41 12.91 -5.74 10.44
N ALA A 42 13.32 -4.55 9.97
CA ALA A 42 14.71 -4.29 9.59
C ALA A 42 15.68 -4.46 10.77
N TYR A 43 15.23 -4.22 12.00
CA TYR A 43 16.04 -4.38 13.19
C TYR A 43 16.09 -5.81 13.73
N ASN A 44 15.03 -6.60 13.62
CA ASN A 44 15.09 -8.03 13.95
C ASN A 44 16.18 -8.75 13.14
N ALA A 45 16.46 -8.27 11.92
CA ALA A 45 17.60 -8.73 11.11
C ALA A 45 18.93 -8.68 11.86
N ARG A 46 19.07 -7.70 12.77
CA ARG A 46 20.27 -7.42 13.55
C ARG A 46 20.53 -8.38 14.71
N HIS A 47 19.63 -9.31 14.97
CA HIS A 47 19.80 -10.31 16.03
C HIS A 47 19.58 -11.72 15.50
N ILE A 48 19.63 -11.88 14.17
CA ILE A 48 19.54 -13.19 13.55
C ILE A 48 20.88 -13.92 13.76
N SER A 49 20.94 -14.71 14.81
CA SER A 49 22.01 -15.68 15.05
C SER A 49 21.67 -17.09 14.54
N LYS A 50 20.41 -17.33 14.16
CA LYS A 50 19.91 -18.63 13.72
C LYS A 50 20.28 -18.92 12.24
N PRO A 51 20.51 -20.18 11.87
CA PRO A 51 20.59 -20.59 10.46
C PRO A 51 19.33 -20.22 9.68
N TYR A 52 19.45 -20.01 8.38
CA TYR A 52 18.37 -19.52 7.50
C TYR A 52 17.03 -20.23 7.71
N LEU A 53 17.00 -21.57 7.62
CA LEU A 53 15.76 -22.33 7.75
C LEU A 53 15.11 -22.19 9.14
N SER A 54 15.93 -22.20 10.20
CA SER A 54 15.46 -22.01 11.58
C SER A 54 14.96 -20.59 11.81
N TYR A 55 15.59 -19.59 11.19
CA TYR A 55 15.12 -18.22 11.21
C TYR A 55 13.77 -18.07 10.49
N ILE A 56 13.66 -18.59 9.25
CA ILE A 56 12.42 -18.51 8.48
C ILE A 56 11.26 -19.18 9.22
N TYR A 57 11.48 -20.35 9.81
CA TYR A 57 10.46 -21.00 10.64
C TYR A 57 10.02 -20.10 11.81
N SER A 58 10.98 -19.56 12.56
CA SER A 58 10.72 -18.64 13.67
C SER A 58 10.02 -17.34 13.24
N TYR A 59 10.33 -16.86 12.03
CA TYR A 59 9.72 -15.66 11.45
C TYR A 59 8.28 -15.93 11.02
N LEU A 60 8.03 -17.07 10.39
CA LEU A 60 6.69 -17.51 10.00
C LEU A 60 5.81 -17.80 11.22
N ASP A 61 6.38 -18.27 12.33
CA ASP A 61 5.66 -18.48 13.58
C ASP A 61 5.24 -17.16 14.26
N ALA A 62 5.73 -16.00 13.80
CA ALA A 62 5.30 -14.72 14.36
C ALA A 62 3.78 -14.50 14.15
N SER A 63 3.15 -13.86 15.14
CA SER A 63 1.69 -13.60 15.17
C SER A 63 1.12 -13.01 13.89
N ASN A 64 1.90 -12.17 13.20
CA ASN A 64 1.47 -11.49 11.99
C ASN A 64 1.76 -12.25 10.69
N MET A 65 2.72 -13.17 10.69
CA MET A 65 3.25 -13.83 9.47
C MET A 65 2.75 -15.27 9.32
N ALA A 66 2.32 -15.93 10.40
CA ALA A 66 1.74 -17.27 10.35
C ALA A 66 0.50 -17.35 9.44
N ALA A 67 -0.22 -16.24 9.35
CA ALA A 67 -1.39 -16.08 8.48
C ALA A 67 -1.04 -15.86 7.00
N ARG A 68 0.24 -15.61 6.67
CA ARG A 68 0.71 -15.21 5.33
C ARG A 68 2.02 -15.92 4.99
N PRO A 69 2.04 -17.26 4.92
CA PRO A 69 3.29 -18.00 4.79
C PRO A 69 4.05 -17.71 3.49
N VAL A 70 3.34 -17.41 2.40
CA VAL A 70 3.97 -17.20 1.07
C VAL A 70 4.77 -15.90 1.07
N SER A 71 4.11 -14.80 1.44
CA SER A 71 4.80 -13.52 1.49
C SER A 71 5.67 -13.37 2.73
N GLY A 72 5.33 -14.05 3.83
CA GLY A 72 6.15 -14.15 5.04
C GLY A 72 7.47 -14.83 4.76
N PHE A 73 7.50 -15.87 3.90
CA PHE A 73 8.74 -16.46 3.42
C PHE A 73 9.59 -15.43 2.67
N VAL A 74 9.03 -14.75 1.66
CA VAL A 74 9.79 -13.75 0.86
C VAL A 74 10.26 -12.58 1.72
N THR A 75 9.41 -12.07 2.62
CA THR A 75 9.76 -11.00 3.56
C THR A 75 10.84 -11.46 4.52
N GLY A 76 10.70 -12.65 5.11
CA GLY A 76 11.69 -13.24 5.99
C GLY A 76 13.03 -13.43 5.29
N THR A 77 13.03 -13.90 4.04
CA THR A 77 14.24 -14.02 3.22
C THR A 77 14.90 -12.66 3.01
N LEU A 78 14.13 -11.63 2.68
CA LEU A 78 14.62 -10.27 2.52
C LEU A 78 15.24 -9.73 3.83
N VAL A 79 14.55 -9.93 4.97
CA VAL A 79 15.04 -9.53 6.29
C VAL A 79 16.31 -10.30 6.65
N PHE A 80 16.35 -11.61 6.41
CA PHE A 80 17.52 -12.45 6.66
C PHE A 80 18.73 -11.98 5.87
N PHE A 81 18.58 -11.76 4.56
CA PHE A 81 19.68 -11.28 3.72
C PHE A 81 20.03 -9.82 3.97
N SER A 82 19.09 -9.03 4.50
CA SER A 82 19.37 -7.65 4.80
C SER A 82 20.51 -7.51 5.81
N GLN A 83 20.67 -8.47 6.74
CA GLN A 83 21.72 -8.48 7.77
C GLN A 83 22.18 -7.06 8.11
N TYR A 84 21.32 -6.28 8.78
CA TYR A 84 21.63 -4.92 9.25
C TYR A 84 21.67 -3.81 8.16
N ASN A 85 21.70 -4.16 6.87
CA ASN A 85 21.75 -3.22 5.75
C ASN A 85 20.34 -2.79 5.29
N GLY A 86 19.94 -1.58 5.70
CA GLY A 86 18.66 -0.98 5.32
C GLY A 86 18.47 -0.84 3.80
N SER A 87 19.53 -0.68 3.02
CA SER A 87 19.44 -0.62 1.56
C SER A 87 18.99 -1.95 0.96
N VAL A 88 19.44 -3.08 1.52
CA VAL A 88 18.98 -4.41 1.07
C VAL A 88 17.51 -4.61 1.43
N TYR A 89 17.09 -4.16 2.62
CA TYR A 89 15.68 -4.21 3.02
C TYR A 89 14.77 -3.38 2.10
N LEU A 90 15.23 -2.20 1.65
CA LEU A 90 14.50 -1.33 0.73
C LEU A 90 14.30 -1.94 -0.67
N LEU A 91 15.02 -3.01 -1.05
CA LEU A 91 14.75 -3.76 -2.27
C LEU A 91 13.33 -4.36 -2.29
N GLY A 92 12.70 -4.54 -1.13
CA GLY A 92 11.30 -4.96 -1.03
C GLY A 92 10.33 -4.04 -1.78
N ILE A 93 10.65 -2.76 -1.95
CA ILE A 93 9.81 -1.80 -2.69
C ILE A 93 9.73 -2.16 -4.18
N LEU A 94 10.73 -2.86 -4.74
CA LEU A 94 10.71 -3.29 -6.16
C LEU A 94 9.52 -4.22 -6.48
N PHE A 95 8.95 -4.91 -5.47
CA PHE A 95 7.74 -5.70 -5.66
C PHE A 95 6.54 -4.86 -6.09
N PHE A 96 6.49 -3.57 -5.74
CA PHE A 96 5.47 -2.66 -6.27
C PHE A 96 5.59 -2.55 -7.80
N SER A 97 6.79 -2.28 -8.31
CA SER A 97 7.07 -2.24 -9.76
C SER A 97 6.75 -3.57 -10.46
N LEU A 98 7.09 -4.71 -9.84
CA LEU A 98 6.72 -6.03 -10.34
C LEU A 98 5.20 -6.21 -10.41
N SER A 99 4.46 -5.71 -9.41
CA SER A 99 3.00 -5.72 -9.43
C SER A 99 2.42 -4.89 -10.58
N LEU A 100 3.04 -3.74 -10.92
CA LEU A 100 2.62 -2.94 -12.07
C LEU A 100 2.78 -3.69 -13.39
N PHE A 101 3.88 -4.42 -13.57
CA PHE A 101 4.08 -5.26 -14.75
C PHE A 101 3.04 -6.38 -14.84
N ALA A 102 2.71 -7.02 -13.73
CA ALA A 102 1.65 -8.03 -13.69
C ALA A 102 0.27 -7.42 -14.03
N VAL A 103 -0.08 -6.29 -13.42
CA VAL A 103 -1.35 -5.58 -13.68
C VAL A 103 -1.44 -5.17 -15.15
N TYR A 104 -0.42 -4.52 -15.71
CA TYR A 104 -0.39 -4.15 -17.13
C TYR A 104 -0.48 -5.38 -18.04
N GLY A 105 0.32 -6.40 -17.74
CA GLY A 105 0.44 -7.64 -18.50
C GLY A 105 -0.89 -8.38 -18.66
N VAL A 106 -1.70 -8.38 -17.61
CA VAL A 106 -3.03 -8.99 -17.61
C VAL A 106 -4.09 -8.04 -18.15
N ALA A 107 -4.05 -6.77 -17.77
CA ALA A 107 -5.02 -5.76 -18.21
C ALA A 107 -5.03 -5.62 -19.74
N GLN A 108 -3.87 -5.63 -20.41
CA GLN A 108 -3.81 -5.54 -21.89
C GLN A 108 -4.39 -6.76 -22.63
N LYS A 109 -4.69 -7.85 -21.91
CA LYS A 109 -5.38 -9.04 -22.48
C LYS A 109 -6.90 -8.93 -22.34
N ILE A 110 -7.39 -8.01 -21.51
CA ILE A 110 -8.81 -7.81 -21.20
C ILE A 110 -9.30 -6.49 -21.82
N LEU A 111 -8.47 -5.45 -21.75
CA LEU A 111 -8.71 -4.08 -22.22
C LEU A 111 -7.86 -3.78 -23.46
N SER A 112 -8.15 -2.67 -24.14
CA SER A 112 -7.22 -2.08 -25.10
C SER A 112 -5.92 -1.68 -24.41
N LYS A 113 -4.80 -1.66 -25.13
CA LYS A 113 -3.48 -1.33 -24.56
C LYS A 113 -3.44 0.08 -23.94
N GLU A 114 -4.17 1.01 -24.52
CA GLU A 114 -4.30 2.40 -24.06
C GLU A 114 -4.96 2.45 -22.68
N LEU A 115 -6.14 1.82 -22.52
CA LEU A 115 -6.83 1.68 -21.22
C LEU A 115 -6.02 0.88 -20.21
N ALA A 116 -5.27 -0.15 -20.63
CA ALA A 116 -4.38 -0.89 -19.75
C ALA A 116 -3.23 -0.01 -19.23
N ALA A 117 -2.60 0.80 -20.09
CA ALA A 117 -1.57 1.76 -19.68
C ALA A 117 -2.13 2.82 -18.74
N LEU A 118 -3.33 3.35 -19.01
CA LEU A 118 -4.02 4.28 -18.11
C LEU A 118 -4.32 3.64 -16.75
N LEU A 119 -4.84 2.41 -16.73
CA LEU A 119 -5.07 1.66 -15.48
C LEU A 119 -3.79 1.51 -14.68
N THR A 120 -2.69 1.11 -15.32
CA THR A 120 -1.40 0.94 -14.65
C THR A 120 -0.87 2.26 -14.09
N LEU A 121 -0.99 3.36 -14.86
CA LEU A 121 -0.59 4.69 -14.40
C LEU A 121 -1.41 5.15 -13.20
N LEU A 122 -2.74 5.15 -13.32
CA LEU A 122 -3.62 5.60 -12.23
C LEU A 122 -3.51 4.69 -11.00
N TYR A 123 -3.29 3.38 -11.20
CA TYR A 123 -2.98 2.48 -10.10
C TYR A 123 -1.66 2.87 -9.45
N SER A 124 -0.61 3.23 -10.21
CA SER A 124 0.68 3.62 -9.64
C SER A 124 0.65 4.92 -8.83
N CYS A 125 -0.21 5.89 -9.16
CA CYS A 125 -0.32 7.17 -8.45
C CYS A 125 -1.58 7.32 -7.58
N SER A 126 -2.33 6.24 -7.36
CA SER A 126 -3.53 6.26 -6.51
C SER A 126 -3.22 6.65 -5.06
N LEU A 127 -4.12 7.42 -4.46
CA LEU A 127 -4.08 7.79 -3.03
C LEU A 127 -4.50 6.65 -2.10
N ILE A 128 -5.24 5.69 -2.64
CA ILE A 128 -5.66 4.51 -1.92
C ILE A 128 -4.49 3.53 -1.86
N GLY A 129 -4.12 3.10 -0.65
CA GLY A 129 -3.02 2.17 -0.42
C GLY A 129 -1.65 2.75 -0.76
N THR A 130 -1.36 4.02 -0.45
CA THR A 130 -0.05 4.64 -0.72
C THR A 130 1.10 3.91 -0.03
N SER A 131 0.89 3.38 1.18
CA SER A 131 1.89 2.56 1.89
C SER A 131 2.41 1.38 1.04
N ILE A 132 1.60 0.86 0.11
CA ILE A 132 1.98 -0.26 -0.77
C ILE A 132 3.15 0.09 -1.70
N GLN A 133 3.31 1.37 -1.99
CA GLN A 133 4.36 1.91 -2.85
C GLN A 133 5.60 2.34 -2.05
N PHE A 134 5.43 2.79 -0.81
CA PHE A 134 6.49 3.44 -0.03
C PHE A 134 7.11 2.56 1.07
N SER A 135 6.50 1.41 1.39
CA SER A 135 6.92 0.57 2.51
C SER A 135 7.32 -0.85 2.08
N PRO A 136 8.55 -1.33 2.40
CA PRO A 136 8.98 -2.69 2.08
C PRO A 136 8.11 -3.79 2.68
N ILE A 137 7.61 -3.66 3.92
CA ILE A 137 6.74 -4.68 4.54
C ILE A 137 5.41 -4.86 3.77
N MET A 138 5.07 -3.91 2.90
CA MET A 138 3.94 -4.03 1.99
C MET A 138 4.21 -4.88 0.76
N LEU A 139 5.37 -5.52 0.63
CA LEU A 139 5.57 -6.55 -0.40
C LEU A 139 4.53 -7.66 -0.31
N ASN A 140 3.96 -7.91 0.88
CA ASN A 140 2.85 -8.83 1.09
C ASN A 140 1.66 -8.51 0.16
N SER A 141 1.25 -7.25 0.13
CA SER A 141 0.15 -6.79 -0.74
C SER A 141 0.55 -6.81 -2.22
N ASN A 142 1.82 -6.51 -2.53
CA ASN A 142 2.32 -6.53 -3.90
C ASN A 142 2.38 -7.95 -4.48
N LEU A 143 2.89 -8.92 -3.71
CA LEU A 143 2.87 -10.35 -4.05
C LEU A 143 1.44 -10.86 -4.23
N ALA A 144 0.55 -10.51 -3.29
CA ALA A 144 -0.85 -10.87 -3.41
C ALA A 144 -1.48 -10.33 -4.69
N THR A 145 -1.16 -9.10 -5.09
CA THR A 145 -1.63 -8.47 -6.33
C THR A 145 -1.06 -9.16 -7.58
N ILE A 146 0.22 -9.54 -7.58
CA ILE A 146 0.86 -10.29 -8.68
C ILE A 146 0.14 -11.62 -8.88
N PHE A 147 0.03 -12.41 -7.80
CA PHE A 147 -0.61 -13.72 -7.87
C PHE A 147 -2.10 -13.63 -8.20
N PHE A 148 -2.80 -12.62 -7.68
CA PHE A 148 -4.19 -12.37 -8.05
C PHE A 148 -4.33 -12.06 -9.54
N SER A 149 -3.49 -11.18 -10.07
CA SER A 149 -3.49 -10.84 -11.50
C SER A 149 -3.23 -12.08 -12.36
N LEU A 150 -2.24 -12.91 -11.99
CA LEU A 150 -1.98 -14.18 -12.68
C LEU A 150 -3.17 -15.14 -12.59
N SER A 151 -3.84 -15.22 -11.44
CA SER A 151 -5.06 -16.02 -11.29
C SER A 151 -6.16 -15.58 -12.27
N ILE A 152 -6.36 -14.27 -12.44
CA ILE A 152 -7.29 -13.70 -13.43
C ILE A 152 -6.85 -14.04 -14.87
N TYR A 153 -5.56 -13.94 -15.17
CA TYR A 153 -5.03 -14.33 -16.49
C TYR A 153 -5.32 -15.80 -16.81
N TYR A 154 -5.07 -16.71 -15.87
CA TYR A 154 -5.29 -18.12 -16.10
C TYR A 154 -6.77 -18.50 -16.17
N VAL A 155 -7.65 -17.87 -15.39
CA VAL A 155 -9.09 -18.15 -15.48
C VAL A 155 -9.72 -17.57 -16.73
N TYR A 156 -9.36 -16.32 -17.10
CA TYR A 156 -10.03 -15.58 -18.17
C TYR A 156 -9.41 -15.82 -19.54
N VAL A 157 -8.07 -15.74 -19.64
CA VAL A 157 -7.35 -15.82 -20.92
C VAL A 157 -7.01 -17.26 -21.28
N ARG A 158 -6.37 -17.99 -20.37
CA ARG A 158 -5.94 -19.38 -20.62
C ARG A 158 -7.02 -20.42 -20.34
N LYS A 159 -8.09 -20.05 -19.63
CA LYS A 159 -9.17 -20.96 -19.18
C LYS A 159 -8.64 -22.18 -18.41
N ASN A 160 -7.52 -22.04 -17.70
CA ASN A 160 -6.90 -23.08 -16.89
C ASN A 160 -7.21 -22.85 -15.41
N ILE A 161 -8.09 -23.71 -14.88
CA ILE A 161 -8.61 -23.60 -13.51
C ILE A 161 -7.59 -24.03 -12.48
N LEU A 162 -6.76 -25.04 -12.78
CA LEU A 162 -5.79 -25.55 -11.83
C LEU A 162 -4.73 -24.49 -11.52
N LEU A 163 -4.14 -23.89 -12.56
CA LEU A 163 -3.18 -22.80 -12.38
C LEU A 163 -3.84 -21.56 -11.78
N SER A 164 -5.06 -21.22 -12.19
CA SER A 164 -5.80 -20.11 -11.57
C SER A 164 -6.03 -20.33 -10.07
N SER A 165 -6.39 -21.55 -9.67
CA SER A 165 -6.63 -21.92 -8.26
C SER A 165 -5.34 -21.81 -7.47
N LEU A 166 -4.24 -22.34 -8.00
CA LEU A 166 -2.91 -22.24 -7.39
C LEU A 166 -2.51 -20.77 -7.16
N PHE A 167 -2.57 -19.93 -8.20
CA PHE A 167 -2.24 -18.51 -8.06
C PHE A 167 -3.19 -17.77 -7.12
N PHE A 168 -4.47 -18.16 -7.07
CA PHE A 168 -5.41 -17.56 -6.12
C PHE A 168 -5.08 -17.92 -4.67
N ILE A 169 -4.71 -19.18 -4.40
CA ILE A 169 -4.23 -19.62 -3.09
C ILE A 169 -2.97 -18.84 -2.69
N LEU A 170 -1.99 -18.73 -3.59
CA LEU A 170 -0.75 -17.98 -3.34
C LEU A 170 -1.05 -16.49 -3.03
N SER A 171 -2.07 -15.91 -3.67
CA SER A 171 -2.52 -14.55 -3.39
C SER A 171 -3.06 -14.42 -1.96
N ILE A 172 -3.99 -15.29 -1.55
CA ILE A 172 -4.59 -15.27 -0.20
C ILE A 172 -3.54 -15.55 0.88
N LEU A 173 -2.63 -16.49 0.63
CA LEU A 173 -1.53 -16.81 1.55
C LEU A 173 -0.40 -15.78 1.53
N SER A 174 -0.48 -14.77 0.65
CA SER A 174 0.37 -13.57 0.69
C SER A 174 -0.35 -12.42 1.40
N TYR A 175 -1.65 -12.24 1.16
CA TYR A 175 -2.45 -11.29 1.90
C TYR A 175 -3.94 -11.68 1.89
N GLU A 176 -4.50 -11.92 3.07
CA GLU A 176 -5.87 -12.44 3.25
C GLU A 176 -6.96 -11.49 2.74
N ILE A 177 -6.66 -10.20 2.57
CA ILE A 177 -7.61 -9.20 2.04
C ILE A 177 -8.10 -9.53 0.63
N PHE A 178 -7.39 -10.37 -0.12
CA PHE A 178 -7.82 -10.82 -1.45
C PHE A 178 -8.86 -11.96 -1.40
N LEU A 179 -9.14 -12.57 -0.24
CA LEU A 179 -10.04 -13.71 -0.11
C LEU A 179 -11.45 -13.47 -0.68
N PRO A 180 -12.15 -12.34 -0.41
CA PRO A 180 -13.49 -12.13 -0.96
C PRO A 180 -13.54 -12.04 -2.48
N LEU A 181 -12.40 -11.79 -3.14
CA LEU A 181 -12.32 -11.73 -4.59
C LEU A 181 -12.42 -13.11 -5.26
N ILE A 182 -12.53 -14.19 -4.48
CA ILE A 182 -12.89 -15.51 -4.99
C ILE A 182 -14.17 -15.45 -5.84
N LEU A 183 -15.14 -14.62 -5.44
CA LEU A 183 -16.40 -14.45 -6.15
C LEU A 183 -16.19 -13.85 -7.55
N LEU A 184 -15.17 -13.01 -7.74
CA LEU A 184 -14.82 -12.51 -9.06
C LEU A 184 -14.32 -13.65 -9.96
N ASN A 185 -13.43 -14.51 -9.44
CA ASN A 185 -12.95 -15.67 -10.20
C ASN A 185 -14.10 -16.60 -10.59
N LEU A 186 -15.03 -16.87 -9.68
CA LEU A 186 -16.23 -17.68 -9.96
C LEU A 186 -17.12 -17.06 -11.02
N PHE A 187 -17.29 -15.74 -10.98
CA PHE A 187 -18.05 -14.99 -11.98
C PHE A 187 -17.43 -15.13 -13.38
N LEU A 188 -16.09 -15.12 -13.49
CA LEU A 188 -15.37 -15.26 -14.76
C LEU A 188 -15.44 -16.69 -15.35
N ILE A 189 -15.61 -17.71 -14.51
CA ILE A 189 -15.81 -19.09 -14.96
C ILE A 189 -17.25 -19.24 -15.47
N LYS A 190 -17.44 -19.71 -16.71
CA LYS A 190 -18.78 -19.88 -17.30
C LYS A 190 -19.46 -21.20 -16.92
N GLU A 191 -18.71 -22.29 -16.80
CA GLU A 191 -19.25 -23.64 -16.58
C GLU A 191 -19.42 -23.95 -15.08
N ASN A 192 -20.59 -24.43 -14.68
CA ASN A 192 -20.90 -24.70 -13.26
C ASN A 192 -20.00 -25.79 -12.64
N LYS A 193 -19.70 -26.87 -13.37
CA LYS A 193 -18.78 -27.93 -12.89
C LYS A 193 -17.39 -27.35 -12.58
N LYS A 194 -16.90 -26.49 -13.48
CA LYS A 194 -15.62 -25.80 -13.35
C LYS A 194 -15.59 -24.81 -12.18
N ARG A 195 -16.71 -24.13 -11.87
CA ARG A 195 -16.84 -23.29 -10.67
C ARG A 195 -16.72 -24.12 -9.39
N LEU A 196 -17.40 -25.26 -9.33
CA LEU A 196 -17.33 -26.15 -8.17
C LEU A 196 -15.91 -26.69 -7.97
N ILE A 197 -15.25 -27.11 -9.06
CA ILE A 197 -13.85 -27.55 -9.03
C ILE A 197 -12.94 -26.42 -8.53
N PHE A 198 -13.10 -25.20 -9.03
CA PHE A 198 -12.30 -24.05 -8.57
C PHE A 198 -12.52 -23.78 -7.08
N LEU A 199 -13.76 -23.82 -6.58
CA LEU A 199 -14.08 -23.68 -5.15
C LEU A 199 -13.37 -24.74 -4.30
N LEU A 200 -13.49 -26.00 -4.68
CA LEU A 200 -12.85 -27.11 -3.96
C LEU A 200 -11.33 -26.99 -3.97
N LEU A 201 -10.75 -26.65 -5.12
CA LEU A 201 -9.31 -26.47 -5.29
C LEU A 201 -8.75 -25.23 -4.58
N THR A 202 -9.59 -24.25 -4.19
CA THR A 202 -9.14 -23.03 -3.53
C THR A 202 -9.49 -23.03 -2.04
N LEU A 203 -10.78 -23.13 -1.70
CA LEU A 203 -11.24 -23.11 -0.31
C LEU A 203 -10.80 -24.34 0.47
N GLY A 204 -10.73 -25.53 -0.16
CA GLY A 204 -10.27 -26.75 0.49
C GLY A 204 -8.84 -26.60 1.05
N PRO A 205 -7.84 -26.29 0.21
CA PRO A 205 -6.48 -26.05 0.68
C PRO A 205 -6.34 -24.86 1.63
N VAL A 206 -7.06 -23.76 1.42
CA VAL A 206 -7.03 -22.61 2.33
C VAL A 206 -7.59 -22.99 3.70
N PHE A 207 -8.70 -23.72 3.76
CA PHE A 207 -9.27 -24.22 5.00
C PHE A 207 -8.34 -25.20 5.71
N LEU A 208 -7.80 -26.18 4.98
CA LEU A 208 -6.82 -27.14 5.48
C LEU A 208 -5.62 -26.41 6.10
N PHE A 209 -5.09 -25.41 5.40
CA PHE A 209 -4.00 -24.60 5.92
C PHE A 209 -4.42 -23.83 7.18
N ARG A 210 -5.50 -23.05 7.12
CA ARG A 210 -5.92 -22.16 8.20
C ARG A 210 -6.34 -22.88 9.49
N LYS A 211 -7.00 -24.04 9.36
CA LYS A 211 -7.63 -24.74 10.49
C LYS A 211 -6.84 -25.93 11.01
N LEU A 212 -5.98 -26.54 10.18
CA LEU A 212 -5.20 -27.70 10.59
C LEU A 212 -3.70 -27.40 10.60
N ILE A 213 -3.14 -26.97 9.47
CA ILE A 213 -1.68 -26.83 9.33
C ILE A 213 -1.16 -25.66 10.17
N GLN A 214 -1.76 -24.48 10.05
CA GLN A 214 -1.34 -23.26 10.73
C GLN A 214 -1.30 -23.45 12.26
N PRO A 215 -2.38 -23.91 12.94
CA PRO A 215 -2.32 -24.10 14.40
C PRO A 215 -1.44 -25.28 14.83
N ALA A 216 -1.25 -26.30 13.99
CA ALA A 216 -0.38 -27.43 14.31
C ALA A 216 1.12 -27.10 14.19
N ILE A 217 1.49 -26.20 13.26
CA ILE A 217 2.88 -25.86 12.96
C ILE A 217 3.34 -24.58 13.68
N PHE A 218 2.45 -23.61 13.89
CA PHE A 218 2.78 -22.29 14.43
C PHE A 218 2.15 -22.06 15.81
N ALA A 219 3.01 -22.09 16.83
CA ALA A 219 2.64 -21.93 18.23
C ALA A 219 2.11 -20.53 18.57
N HIS A 220 2.53 -19.48 17.85
CA HIS A 220 2.09 -18.10 18.10
C HIS A 220 1.12 -17.58 17.04
N SER A 221 0.44 -18.49 16.33
CA SER A 221 -0.52 -18.11 15.30
C SER A 221 -1.65 -17.22 15.84
N TYR A 222 -1.78 -16.02 15.28
CA TYR A 222 -2.88 -15.10 15.60
C TYR A 222 -3.93 -15.15 14.48
N GLN A 223 -5.18 -15.44 14.85
CA GLN A 223 -6.31 -15.37 13.93
C GLN A 223 -6.82 -13.93 13.84
N ARG A 224 -6.63 -13.29 12.68
CA ARG A 224 -7.16 -11.95 12.36
C ARG A 224 -8.62 -11.98 11.90
N ASP A 225 -9.11 -13.17 11.56
CA ASP A 225 -10.49 -13.40 11.13
C ASP A 225 -11.37 -13.46 12.37
N GLU A 226 -12.27 -12.49 12.48
CA GLU A 226 -13.17 -12.36 13.62
C GLU A 226 -14.59 -12.23 13.07
N VAL A 227 -15.09 -13.33 12.50
CA VAL A 227 -16.39 -13.35 11.81
C VAL A 227 -17.54 -12.89 12.73
N GLY A 228 -17.42 -13.11 14.04
CA GLY A 228 -18.39 -12.63 15.04
C GLY A 228 -18.55 -11.11 15.11
N LYS A 229 -17.55 -10.34 14.67
CA LYS A 229 -17.60 -8.87 14.67
C LYS A 229 -18.64 -8.28 13.70
N ILE A 230 -19.13 -9.06 12.74
CA ILE A 230 -20.23 -8.63 11.87
C ILE A 230 -21.55 -8.45 12.64
N LEU A 231 -21.69 -9.11 13.79
CA LEU A 231 -22.88 -9.02 14.66
C LEU A 231 -22.80 -7.83 15.61
N GLU A 232 -21.64 -7.18 15.73
CA GLU A 232 -21.46 -5.98 16.56
C GLU A 232 -21.96 -4.74 15.82
N LEU A 233 -23.24 -4.39 16.00
CA LEU A 233 -23.87 -3.25 15.31
C LEU A 233 -23.05 -1.95 15.41
N LYS A 234 -22.49 -1.64 16.59
CA LYS A 234 -21.64 -0.46 16.80
C LYS A 234 -20.42 -0.45 15.86
N ARG A 235 -19.77 -1.60 15.71
CA ARG A 235 -18.61 -1.76 14.84
C ARG A 235 -19.03 -1.65 13.38
N VAL A 236 -20.09 -2.34 12.98
CA VAL A 236 -20.61 -2.30 11.60
C VAL A 236 -20.90 -0.86 11.18
N VAL A 237 -21.66 -0.13 12.00
CA VAL A 237 -21.96 1.30 11.76
C VAL A 237 -20.67 2.12 11.67
N HIS A 238 -19.71 1.90 12.57
CA HIS A 238 -18.43 2.60 12.54
C HIS A 238 -17.64 2.33 11.25
N VAL A 239 -17.52 1.08 10.84
CA VAL A 239 -16.84 0.66 9.60
C VAL A 239 -17.54 1.24 8.37
N THR A 240 -18.87 1.26 8.35
CA THR A 240 -19.64 1.89 7.27
C THR A 240 -19.38 3.39 7.18
N ILE A 241 -19.43 4.12 8.31
CA ILE A 241 -19.14 5.56 8.36
C ILE A 241 -17.72 5.84 7.84
N LEU A 242 -16.73 5.07 8.29
CA LEU A 242 -15.33 5.24 7.85
C LEU A 242 -15.15 4.91 6.37
N THR A 243 -15.82 3.88 5.86
CA THR A 243 -15.80 3.53 4.43
C THR A 243 -16.42 4.64 3.58
N THR A 244 -17.57 5.18 3.98
CA THR A 244 -18.19 6.32 3.28
C THR A 244 -17.26 7.53 3.33
N LYS A 245 -16.71 7.84 4.50
CA LYS A 245 -15.75 8.94 4.67
C LYS A 245 -14.52 8.78 3.78
N LEU A 246 -13.99 7.56 3.61
CA LEU A 246 -12.87 7.26 2.72
C LEU A 246 -13.09 7.80 1.31
N PHE A 247 -14.22 7.41 0.68
CA PHE A 247 -14.49 7.74 -0.72
C PHE A 247 -15.03 9.16 -0.93
N PHE A 248 -15.81 9.69 0.01
CA PHE A 248 -16.51 10.97 -0.17
C PHE A 248 -15.82 12.17 0.50
N LYS A 249 -14.85 11.96 1.39
CA LYS A 249 -14.13 13.04 2.08
C LYS A 249 -12.63 12.87 1.98
N ASP A 250 -12.11 11.75 2.41
CA ASP A 250 -10.67 11.63 2.68
C ASP A 250 -9.83 11.68 1.40
N ILE A 251 -10.32 11.10 0.29
CA ILE A 251 -9.66 11.23 -1.03
C ILE A 251 -9.52 12.70 -1.42
N PHE A 252 -10.59 13.50 -1.29
CA PHE A 252 -10.58 14.92 -1.65
C PHE A 252 -9.69 15.74 -0.71
N VAL A 253 -9.69 15.43 0.59
CA VAL A 253 -8.76 16.04 1.55
C VAL A 253 -7.30 15.74 1.17
N GLY A 254 -7.00 14.51 0.77
CA GLY A 254 -5.69 14.11 0.28
C GLY A 254 -5.25 14.91 -0.96
N ILE A 255 -6.13 15.01 -1.97
CA ILE A 255 -5.88 15.81 -3.18
C ILE A 255 -5.67 17.29 -2.83
N TYR A 256 -6.53 17.87 -2.00
CA TYR A 256 -6.43 19.26 -1.58
C TYR A 256 -5.09 19.55 -0.89
N LYS A 257 -4.70 18.70 0.06
CA LYS A 257 -3.39 18.81 0.72
C LYS A 257 -2.23 18.63 -0.25
N GLY A 258 -2.32 17.70 -1.20
CA GLY A 258 -1.32 17.53 -2.25
C GLY A 258 -1.15 18.79 -3.12
N LEU A 259 -2.25 19.43 -3.48
CA LEU A 259 -2.22 20.70 -4.21
C LEU A 259 -1.59 21.83 -3.39
N LEU A 260 -1.90 21.94 -2.10
CA LEU A 260 -1.24 22.91 -1.23
C LEU A 260 0.28 22.66 -1.10
N ASN A 261 0.70 21.40 -1.24
CA ASN A 261 2.09 20.99 -1.16
C ASN A 261 2.86 21.13 -2.49
N LEU A 262 2.22 21.61 -3.57
CA LEU A 262 2.87 21.89 -4.87
C LEU A 262 4.12 22.77 -4.74
N LYS A 263 4.10 23.73 -3.80
CA LYS A 263 5.23 24.64 -3.52
C LYS A 263 6.50 23.93 -3.04
N ASN A 264 6.36 22.70 -2.54
CA ASN A 264 7.46 21.88 -2.03
C ASN A 264 7.88 20.79 -3.02
N LEU A 265 7.32 20.75 -4.24
CA LEU A 265 7.75 19.84 -5.30
C LEU A 265 8.87 20.46 -6.12
N HIS A 266 9.79 19.63 -6.60
CA HIS A 266 10.81 20.05 -7.55
C HIS A 266 10.17 20.37 -8.91
N ILE A 267 10.75 21.34 -9.63
CA ILE A 267 10.27 21.72 -10.98
C ILE A 267 10.23 20.51 -11.92
N ILE A 268 11.20 19.59 -11.80
CA ILE A 268 11.25 18.36 -12.60
C ILE A 268 10.04 17.46 -12.33
N GLU A 269 9.56 17.38 -11.08
CA GLU A 269 8.38 16.59 -10.71
C GLU A 269 7.10 17.16 -11.32
N ILE A 270 6.94 18.48 -11.25
CA ILE A 270 5.82 19.19 -11.86
C ILE A 270 5.86 19.02 -13.38
N PHE A 271 7.04 19.17 -14.00
CA PHE A 271 7.23 18.94 -15.42
C PHE A 271 6.88 17.52 -15.83
N LEU A 272 7.33 16.51 -15.08
CA LEU A 272 7.00 15.11 -15.32
C LEU A 272 5.49 14.86 -15.25
N ALA A 273 4.81 15.41 -14.24
CA ALA A 273 3.35 15.32 -14.11
C ALA A 273 2.63 15.97 -15.31
N MET A 274 3.08 17.13 -15.77
CA MET A 274 2.53 17.81 -16.95
C MET A 274 2.75 17.01 -18.23
N VAL A 275 3.95 16.47 -18.45
CA VAL A 275 4.29 15.67 -19.63
C VAL A 275 3.44 14.40 -19.67
N MET A 276 3.39 13.64 -18.57
CA MET A 276 2.58 12.41 -18.50
C MET A 276 1.10 12.69 -18.77
N SER A 277 0.55 13.75 -18.17
CA SER A 277 -0.84 14.15 -18.36
C SER A 277 -1.11 14.59 -19.80
N SER A 278 -0.17 15.30 -20.42
CA SER A 278 -0.25 15.71 -21.83
C SER A 278 -0.20 14.51 -22.78
N VAL A 279 0.62 13.50 -22.47
CA VAL A 279 0.68 12.25 -23.24
C VAL A 279 -0.63 11.48 -23.10
N VAL A 280 -1.22 11.39 -21.89
CA VAL A 280 -2.55 10.82 -21.68
C VAL A 280 -3.59 11.55 -22.54
N TYR A 281 -3.58 12.89 -22.54
CA TYR A 281 -4.48 13.66 -23.39
C TYR A 281 -4.32 13.32 -24.89
N LYS A 282 -3.08 13.27 -25.38
CA LYS A 282 -2.80 12.96 -26.80
C LYS A 282 -3.15 11.52 -27.16
N LEU A 283 -3.00 10.58 -26.23
CA LEU A 283 -3.35 9.17 -26.44
C LEU A 283 -4.87 8.98 -26.63
N PHE A 284 -5.67 9.76 -25.89
CA PHE A 284 -7.12 9.56 -25.81
C PHE A 284 -7.96 10.56 -26.61
N ILE A 285 -7.39 11.61 -27.19
CA ILE A 285 -8.14 12.65 -27.92
C ILE A 285 -8.94 12.07 -29.11
N ASP A 286 -8.32 11.13 -29.83
CA ASP A 286 -8.89 10.45 -31.00
C ASP A 286 -9.27 8.99 -30.69
N TYR A 287 -9.29 8.61 -29.40
CA TYR A 287 -9.63 7.25 -29.00
C TYR A 287 -11.14 7.00 -29.16
N ASP A 288 -11.49 5.91 -29.84
CA ASP A 288 -12.88 5.51 -30.05
C ASP A 288 -13.49 4.87 -28.78
N PHE A 289 -13.85 5.73 -27.83
CA PHE A 289 -14.55 5.30 -26.62
C PHE A 289 -15.94 4.73 -26.90
N LYS A 290 -16.58 5.14 -28.00
CA LYS A 290 -17.96 4.75 -28.32
C LYS A 290 -18.04 3.27 -28.63
N SER A 291 -17.12 2.73 -29.42
CA SER A 291 -17.07 1.27 -29.69
C SER A 291 -16.76 0.44 -28.46
N LYS A 292 -16.12 1.02 -27.44
CA LYS A 292 -15.75 0.34 -26.19
C LYS A 292 -16.78 0.45 -25.08
N LEU A 293 -17.82 1.27 -25.27
CA LEU A 293 -18.76 1.60 -24.20
C LEU A 293 -19.45 0.37 -23.60
N LYS A 294 -19.83 -0.63 -24.40
CA LYS A 294 -20.49 -1.86 -23.91
C LYS A 294 -19.58 -2.66 -22.98
N ASP A 295 -18.32 -2.82 -23.38
CA ASP A 295 -17.32 -3.54 -22.58
C ASP A 295 -16.97 -2.76 -21.32
N VAL A 296 -16.78 -1.44 -21.45
CA VAL A 296 -16.50 -0.53 -20.33
C VAL A 296 -17.61 -0.54 -19.28
N LYS A 297 -18.89 -0.57 -19.67
CA LYS A 297 -20.02 -0.71 -18.74
C LYS A 297 -19.92 -2.01 -17.93
N LYS A 298 -19.67 -3.13 -18.62
CA LYS A 298 -19.54 -4.44 -17.97
C LYS A 298 -18.36 -4.47 -17.00
N ILE A 299 -17.21 -3.96 -17.43
CA ILE A 299 -16.01 -3.86 -16.61
C ILE A 299 -16.24 -2.91 -15.43
N GLY A 300 -16.94 -1.80 -15.63
CA GLY A 300 -17.34 -0.87 -14.58
C GLY A 300 -18.18 -1.54 -13.50
N LEU A 301 -19.20 -2.32 -13.90
CA LEU A 301 -20.01 -3.08 -12.95
C LEU A 301 -19.19 -4.13 -12.19
N ILE A 302 -18.33 -4.88 -12.90
CA ILE A 302 -17.42 -5.85 -12.28
C ILE A 302 -16.52 -5.14 -11.25
N SER A 303 -15.92 -4.01 -11.61
CA SER A 303 -15.04 -3.25 -10.73
C SER A 303 -15.76 -2.72 -9.49
N LEU A 304 -17.00 -2.24 -9.62
CA LEU A 304 -17.81 -1.79 -8.50
C LEU A 304 -18.09 -2.95 -7.52
N ILE A 305 -18.51 -4.10 -8.04
CA ILE A 305 -18.76 -5.30 -7.23
C ILE A 305 -17.47 -5.74 -6.56
N SER A 306 -16.34 -5.79 -7.29
CA SER A 306 -15.05 -6.17 -6.73
C SER A 306 -14.54 -5.19 -5.66
N THR A 307 -14.79 -3.88 -5.80
CA THR A 307 -14.51 -2.91 -4.75
C THR A 307 -15.36 -3.17 -3.51
N ALA A 308 -16.66 -3.45 -3.66
CA ALA A 308 -17.54 -3.79 -2.53
C ALA A 308 -17.08 -5.08 -1.82
N LEU A 309 -16.65 -6.08 -2.58
CA LEU A 309 -16.07 -7.31 -2.03
C LEU A 309 -14.74 -7.07 -1.31
N ALA A 310 -13.87 -6.23 -1.85
CA ALA A 310 -12.62 -5.87 -1.17
C ALA A 310 -12.89 -5.14 0.16
N ILE A 311 -13.93 -4.29 0.21
CA ILE A 311 -14.36 -3.59 1.42
C ILE A 311 -14.98 -4.55 2.44
N SER A 312 -15.62 -5.64 2.01
CA SER A 312 -16.31 -6.57 2.93
C SER A 312 -15.37 -7.17 3.98
N VAL A 313 -14.05 -7.26 3.67
CA VAL A 313 -13.02 -7.70 4.62
C VAL A 313 -13.05 -6.91 5.92
N PHE A 314 -13.29 -5.59 5.86
CA PHE A 314 -13.30 -4.74 7.06
C PHE A 314 -14.42 -5.08 8.05
N TYR A 315 -15.50 -5.72 7.58
CA TYR A 315 -16.61 -6.15 8.44
C TYR A 315 -16.32 -7.47 9.16
N VAL A 316 -15.39 -8.29 8.63
CA VAL A 316 -15.10 -9.65 9.12
C VAL A 316 -13.68 -9.81 9.70
N SER A 317 -12.95 -8.70 9.81
CA SER A 317 -11.56 -8.68 10.30
C SER A 317 -11.35 -7.53 11.27
N ALA A 318 -10.22 -7.53 11.99
CA ALA A 318 -9.82 -6.43 12.85
C ALA A 318 -9.43 -5.13 12.12
N TYR A 319 -9.33 -5.12 10.79
CA TYR A 319 -8.90 -3.94 10.02
C TYR A 319 -9.91 -2.79 10.08
N ILE A 320 -9.40 -1.57 9.95
CA ILE A 320 -10.19 -0.34 9.89
C ILE A 320 -9.94 0.32 8.52
N PRO A 321 -10.99 0.64 7.76
CA PRO A 321 -10.81 1.32 6.47
C PRO A 321 -10.41 2.78 6.71
N THR A 322 -9.20 3.15 6.33
CA THR A 322 -8.67 4.52 6.47
C THR A 322 -7.71 4.84 5.34
N LEU A 323 -7.76 6.09 4.84
CA LEU A 323 -6.79 6.61 3.87
C LEU A 323 -5.52 7.12 4.55
N PHE A 324 -5.58 7.36 5.86
CA PHE A 324 -4.53 8.02 6.62
C PHE A 324 -3.65 7.04 7.38
N GLY A 325 -2.38 7.42 7.54
CA GLY A 325 -1.39 6.67 8.28
C GLY A 325 -0.98 5.38 7.59
N PHE A 326 -0.22 4.57 8.33
CA PHE A 326 0.28 3.30 7.85
C PHE A 326 -0.85 2.29 7.55
N ASP A 327 -1.98 2.41 8.25
CA ASP A 327 -3.17 1.55 8.11
C ASP A 327 -3.80 1.59 6.70
N ASN A 328 -3.46 2.59 5.88
CA ASN A 328 -3.81 2.63 4.45
C ASN A 328 -3.35 1.35 3.70
N ARG A 329 -2.39 0.59 4.25
CA ARG A 329 -1.91 -0.70 3.74
C ARG A 329 -2.99 -1.71 3.39
N SER A 330 -4.11 -1.75 4.14
CA SER A 330 -5.16 -2.75 3.92
C SER A 330 -6.02 -2.50 2.69
N LEU A 331 -5.77 -1.42 1.94
CA LEU A 331 -6.59 -1.01 0.81
C LEU A 331 -6.05 -1.47 -0.56
N GLY A 332 -5.12 -2.44 -0.61
CA GLY A 332 -4.50 -2.88 -1.87
C GLY A 332 -5.48 -3.41 -2.93
N ALA A 333 -6.40 -4.29 -2.53
CA ALA A 333 -7.46 -4.76 -3.42
C ALA A 333 -8.41 -3.61 -3.84
N VAL A 334 -8.76 -2.73 -2.90
CA VAL A 334 -9.59 -1.55 -3.15
C VAL A 334 -8.92 -0.62 -4.17
N ARG A 335 -7.61 -0.39 -4.05
CA ARG A 335 -6.79 0.43 -4.98
C ARG A 335 -6.96 -0.03 -6.42
N LEU A 336 -6.83 -1.32 -6.70
CA LEU A 336 -6.93 -1.88 -8.05
C LEU A 336 -8.33 -1.68 -8.66
N PHE A 337 -9.37 -2.13 -7.96
CA PHE A 337 -10.72 -2.10 -8.51
C PHE A 337 -11.34 -0.71 -8.51
N TYR A 338 -11.05 0.11 -7.51
CA TYR A 338 -11.50 1.50 -7.51
C TYR A 338 -10.90 2.29 -8.66
N THR A 339 -9.62 2.07 -8.99
CA THR A 339 -8.99 2.70 -10.16
C THR A 339 -9.72 2.34 -11.44
N LEU A 340 -10.01 1.04 -11.64
CA LEU A 340 -10.76 0.57 -12.81
C LEU A 340 -12.19 1.14 -12.85
N PHE A 341 -12.84 1.23 -11.68
CA PHE A 341 -14.17 1.81 -11.53
C PHE A 341 -14.21 3.28 -11.93
N ILE A 342 -13.23 4.08 -11.52
CA ILE A 342 -13.12 5.49 -11.88
C ILE A 342 -12.94 5.65 -13.40
N ILE A 343 -12.04 4.87 -14.01
CA ILE A 343 -11.84 4.89 -15.47
C ILE A 343 -13.15 4.59 -16.20
N SER A 344 -13.82 3.50 -15.83
CA SER A 344 -15.08 3.11 -16.45
C SER A 344 -16.21 4.11 -16.19
N GLY A 345 -16.27 4.67 -14.98
CA GLY A 345 -17.27 5.67 -14.58
C GLY A 345 -17.14 6.95 -15.39
N ILE A 346 -15.92 7.46 -15.59
CA ILE A 346 -15.67 8.66 -16.41
C ILE A 346 -16.15 8.45 -17.84
N ILE A 347 -15.78 7.32 -18.45
CA ILE A 347 -16.21 7.01 -19.82
C ILE A 347 -17.74 6.90 -19.87
N TYR A 348 -18.34 6.11 -18.98
CA TYR A 348 -19.78 5.89 -18.96
C TYR A 348 -20.59 7.19 -18.76
N LEU A 349 -20.21 8.00 -17.77
CA LEU A 349 -20.88 9.28 -17.48
C LEU A 349 -20.70 10.25 -18.64
N SER A 350 -19.50 10.33 -19.22
CA SER A 350 -19.24 11.23 -20.33
C SER A 350 -20.11 10.93 -21.55
N PHE A 351 -20.30 9.65 -21.89
CA PHE A 351 -21.21 9.27 -22.99
C PHE A 351 -22.68 9.48 -22.64
N THR A 352 -23.07 9.27 -21.37
CA THR A 352 -24.43 9.54 -20.90
C THR A 352 -24.76 11.03 -20.99
N LEU A 353 -23.78 11.89 -20.70
CA LEU A 353 -23.86 13.35 -20.80
C LEU A 353 -23.56 13.88 -22.22
N LYS A 354 -23.38 13.01 -23.22
CA LYS A 354 -23.04 13.36 -24.61
C LYS A 354 -21.77 14.22 -24.76
N LEU A 355 -20.80 14.05 -23.86
CA LEU A 355 -19.49 14.69 -23.95
C LEU A 355 -18.64 14.05 -25.06
N GLY A 356 -17.88 14.86 -25.79
CA GLY A 356 -17.00 14.37 -26.86
C GLY A 356 -15.71 13.74 -26.34
N ASN A 357 -15.02 12.95 -27.18
CA ASN A 357 -13.77 12.27 -26.84
C ASN A 357 -12.69 13.22 -26.29
N LYS A 358 -12.63 14.45 -26.80
CA LYS A 358 -11.71 15.50 -26.30
C LYS A 358 -11.93 15.81 -24.83
N THR A 359 -13.19 15.88 -24.39
CA THR A 359 -13.55 16.14 -23.00
C THR A 359 -13.18 14.96 -22.11
N VAL A 360 -13.46 13.73 -22.54
CA VAL A 360 -13.04 12.51 -21.81
C VAL A 360 -11.53 12.46 -21.65
N SER A 361 -10.81 12.75 -22.73
CA SER A 361 -9.35 12.80 -22.74
C SER A 361 -8.81 13.88 -21.78
N PHE A 362 -9.43 15.06 -21.78
CA PHE A 362 -9.08 16.14 -20.85
C PHE A 362 -9.33 15.75 -19.38
N LEU A 363 -10.46 15.09 -19.08
CA LEU A 363 -10.74 14.58 -17.74
C LEU A 363 -9.71 13.56 -17.27
N PHE A 364 -9.32 12.63 -18.14
CA PHE A 364 -8.25 11.68 -17.81
C PHE A 364 -6.91 12.36 -17.57
N ALA A 365 -6.53 13.32 -18.42
CA ALA A 365 -5.31 14.09 -18.22
C ALA A 365 -5.34 14.88 -16.90
N GLY A 366 -6.47 15.52 -16.57
CA GLY A 366 -6.64 16.25 -15.31
C GLY A 366 -6.53 15.34 -14.08
N ILE A 367 -7.17 14.17 -14.11
CA ILE A 367 -7.08 13.20 -13.01
C ILE A 367 -5.67 12.63 -12.89
N THR A 368 -5.02 12.30 -14.01
CA THR A 368 -3.63 11.89 -14.03
C THR A 368 -2.74 12.94 -13.38
N PHE A 369 -2.90 14.22 -13.74
CA PHE A 369 -2.12 15.31 -13.17
C PHE A 369 -2.31 15.42 -11.66
N LEU A 370 -3.57 15.46 -11.20
CA LEU A 370 -3.91 15.57 -9.78
C LEU A 370 -3.33 14.40 -8.97
N LEU A 371 -3.46 13.17 -9.46
CA LEU A 371 -2.95 12.00 -8.76
C LEU A 371 -1.42 11.95 -8.76
N LEU A 372 -0.74 12.32 -9.85
CA LEU A 372 0.72 12.38 -9.90
C LEU A 372 1.28 13.41 -8.91
N ILE A 373 0.76 14.64 -8.94
CA ILE A 373 1.18 15.71 -8.02
C ILE A 373 0.93 15.29 -6.56
N THR A 374 -0.24 14.71 -6.27
CA THR A 374 -0.56 14.29 -4.91
C THR A 374 0.34 13.12 -4.47
N ASN A 375 0.61 12.15 -5.33
CA ASN A 375 1.49 11.01 -5.00
C ASN A 375 2.95 11.44 -4.78
N MET A 376 3.47 12.37 -5.59
CA MET A 376 4.80 12.98 -5.36
C MET A 376 4.84 13.79 -4.06
N SER A 377 3.75 14.48 -3.72
CA SER A 377 3.61 15.19 -2.44
C SER A 377 3.60 14.22 -1.26
N VAL A 378 2.92 13.08 -1.39
CA VAL A 378 2.95 12.01 -0.37
C VAL A 378 4.35 11.44 -0.26
N LYS A 379 5.07 11.19 -1.37
CA LYS A 379 6.48 10.77 -1.33
C LYS A 379 7.34 11.73 -0.50
N ASN A 380 7.23 13.04 -0.71
CA ASN A 380 7.93 14.05 0.11
C ASN A 380 7.50 14.00 1.59
N ALA A 381 6.21 13.77 1.86
CA ALA A 381 5.71 13.65 3.22
C ALA A 381 6.25 12.42 3.95
N TRP A 382 6.46 11.30 3.23
CA TRP A 382 7.08 10.10 3.78
C TRP A 382 8.57 10.32 4.11
N ILE A 383 9.31 11.01 3.23
CA ILE A 383 10.69 11.42 3.49
C ILE A 383 10.73 12.32 4.73
N TYR A 384 9.88 13.35 4.77
CA TYR A 384 9.78 14.26 5.90
C TYR A 384 9.44 13.56 7.22
N ALA A 385 8.55 12.56 7.21
CA ALA A 385 8.22 11.77 8.40
C ALA A 385 9.45 11.03 8.97
N SER A 386 10.29 10.48 8.09
CA SER A 386 11.56 9.84 8.48
C SER A 386 12.54 10.85 9.08
N GLU A 387 12.74 11.98 8.41
CA GLU A 387 13.62 13.07 8.89
C GLU A 387 13.14 13.66 10.22
N PHE A 388 11.82 13.82 10.39
CA PHE A 388 11.22 14.30 11.62
C PHE A 388 11.55 13.38 12.80
N ASN A 389 11.38 12.07 12.62
CA ASN A 389 11.70 11.08 13.65
C ASN A 389 13.19 11.11 14.00
N ASP A 390 14.06 11.17 12.98
CA ASP A 390 15.51 11.20 13.19
C ASP A 390 15.94 12.47 13.94
N LYS A 391 15.47 13.64 13.50
CA LYS A 391 15.77 14.91 14.16
C LYS A 391 15.31 14.91 15.62
N MET A 392 14.11 14.41 15.90
CA MET A 392 13.57 14.36 17.25
C MET A 392 14.42 13.46 18.17
N PHE A 393 14.86 12.29 17.68
CA PHE A 393 15.73 11.40 18.45
C PHE A 393 17.18 11.92 18.56
N SER A 394 17.67 12.64 17.55
CA SER A 394 18.96 13.33 17.59
C SER A 394 19.00 14.39 18.71
N GLU A 395 17.94 15.20 18.81
CA GLU A 395 17.80 16.19 19.87
C GLU A 395 17.63 15.55 21.25
N LEU A 396 16.90 14.43 21.33
CA LEU A 396 16.82 13.64 22.57
C LEU A 396 18.21 13.11 22.98
N SER A 397 18.98 12.56 22.05
CA SER A 397 20.34 12.06 22.29
C SER A 397 21.27 13.14 22.84
N LYS A 398 21.23 14.35 22.26
CA LYS A 398 21.99 15.51 22.77
C LYS A 398 21.57 15.89 24.19
N THR A 399 20.27 15.89 24.46
CA THR A 399 19.72 16.28 25.76
C THR A 399 20.05 15.25 26.84
N LEU A 400 19.94 13.95 26.54
CA LEU A 400 20.32 12.87 27.47
C LEU A 400 21.80 12.97 27.86
N LYS A 401 22.68 13.26 26.90
CA LYS A 401 24.12 13.48 27.16
C LYS A 401 24.37 14.71 28.03
N ALA A 402 23.67 15.81 27.78
CA ALA A 402 23.79 17.04 28.57
C ALA A 402 23.33 16.84 30.03
N GLU A 403 22.27 16.06 30.22
CA GLU A 403 21.68 15.72 31.53
C GLU A 403 22.38 14.53 32.21
N LYS A 404 23.42 13.94 31.59
CA LYS A 404 24.16 12.75 32.06
C LYS A 404 23.24 11.54 32.37
N VAL A 405 22.22 11.33 31.53
CA VAL A 405 21.33 10.18 31.62
C VAL A 405 21.95 9.00 30.88
N GLU A 406 22.44 8.01 31.63
CA GLU A 406 23.15 6.83 31.07
C GLU A 406 22.29 5.56 31.02
N SER A 407 21.21 5.48 31.80
CA SER A 407 20.27 4.37 31.83
C SER A 407 18.91 4.81 32.37
N GLY A 408 17.88 3.98 32.14
CA GLY A 408 16.55 4.16 32.72
C GLY A 408 15.43 4.23 31.69
N VAL A 409 14.22 4.48 32.18
CA VAL A 409 13.01 4.56 31.36
C VAL A 409 12.65 6.02 31.06
N VAL A 410 12.78 6.39 29.79
CA VAL A 410 12.60 7.75 29.28
C VAL A 410 11.30 7.84 28.48
N CYS A 411 10.42 8.75 28.89
CA CYS A 411 9.25 9.11 28.10
C CYS A 411 9.52 10.36 27.27
N LEU A 412 9.25 10.29 25.97
CA LEU A 412 9.22 11.45 25.09
C LEU A 412 7.76 11.85 24.84
N ARG A 413 7.42 13.07 25.26
CA ARG A 413 6.10 13.69 25.11
C ARG A 413 6.12 14.71 24.00
N TYR A 414 5.18 14.59 23.08
CA TYR A 414 4.90 15.60 22.06
C TYR A 414 3.48 15.40 21.52
N ASP A 415 2.85 16.46 21.03
CA ASP A 415 1.49 16.36 20.50
C ASP A 415 1.49 15.84 19.06
N MET A 416 1.59 14.51 18.93
CA MET A 416 1.59 13.80 17.65
C MET A 416 0.34 14.12 16.82
N PHE A 417 -0.83 14.20 17.46
CA PHE A 417 -2.09 14.42 16.75
C PHE A 417 -2.20 15.83 16.18
N THR A 418 -1.73 16.84 16.92
CA THR A 418 -1.66 18.20 16.41
C THR A 418 -0.63 18.29 15.30
N GLU A 419 0.56 17.73 15.48
CA GLU A 419 1.62 17.74 14.48
C GLU A 419 1.14 17.16 13.13
N LEU A 420 0.53 15.97 13.12
CA LEU A 420 -0.02 15.35 11.90
C LEU A 420 -1.21 16.10 11.27
N LYS A 421 -1.90 16.96 12.04
CA LYS A 421 -3.03 17.75 11.56
C LYS A 421 -2.60 19.10 11.00
N THR A 422 -1.68 19.79 11.66
CA THR A 422 -1.36 21.19 11.40
C THR A 422 -0.10 21.39 10.57
N ASN A 423 0.85 20.46 10.61
CA ASN A 423 2.08 20.59 9.84
C ASN A 423 1.81 20.37 8.34
N PRO A 424 2.12 21.36 7.47
CA PRO A 424 1.80 21.33 6.05
C PRO A 424 2.59 20.28 5.26
N HIS A 425 3.68 19.73 5.83
CA HIS A 425 4.46 18.68 5.19
C HIS A 425 3.76 17.32 5.24
N PHE A 426 2.79 17.11 6.14
CA PHE A 426 2.00 15.87 6.22
C PHE A 426 0.72 15.94 5.39
N ILE A 427 0.58 14.97 4.47
CA ILE A 427 -0.54 14.87 3.55
C ILE A 427 -1.57 13.89 4.10
N LEU A 428 -1.15 12.64 4.23
CA LEU A 428 -1.98 11.51 4.65
C LEU A 428 -1.67 11.06 6.08
N ARG A 429 -1.16 11.95 6.93
CA ARG A 429 -0.74 11.63 8.31
C ARG A 429 0.31 10.52 8.31
N GLU A 430 1.34 10.76 7.52
CA GLU A 430 2.50 9.89 7.37
C GLU A 430 3.08 9.56 8.74
N PRO A 431 3.64 8.37 8.91
CA PRO A 431 3.73 7.85 10.25
C PRO A 431 4.99 8.33 10.97
N ILE A 432 4.77 8.94 12.13
CA ILE A 432 5.81 9.46 13.03
C ILE A 432 5.78 8.71 14.36
N PHE A 433 6.85 8.87 15.14
CA PHE A 433 7.12 8.14 16.37
C PHE A 433 5.94 8.06 17.34
N TYR A 434 5.33 6.89 17.48
CA TYR A 434 4.22 6.74 18.41
C TYR A 434 4.23 5.39 19.11
N ASN A 435 4.73 4.34 18.45
CA ASN A 435 4.66 2.99 19.00
C ASN A 435 5.98 2.53 19.61
N ASN A 436 5.87 1.64 20.61
CA ASN A 436 7.02 1.14 21.35
C ASN A 436 8.03 0.39 20.47
N TRP A 437 7.55 -0.29 19.41
CA TRP A 437 8.42 -1.07 18.53
C TRP A 437 9.31 -0.21 17.61
N GLU A 438 9.01 1.07 17.43
CA GLU A 438 9.81 2.02 16.64
C GLU A 438 11.00 2.57 17.46
N CYS A 439 10.87 2.59 18.79
CA CYS A 439 11.76 3.29 19.72
C CYS A 439 13.22 2.81 19.62
N ARG A 440 13.43 1.50 19.57
CA ARG A 440 14.76 0.89 19.64
C ARG A 440 15.64 1.30 18.46
N MET A 441 15.09 1.27 17.25
CA MET A 441 15.83 1.63 16.05
C MET A 441 16.12 3.13 16.00
N LEU A 442 15.11 3.96 16.29
CA LEU A 442 15.29 5.41 16.32
C LEU A 442 16.33 5.83 17.37
N ALA A 443 16.37 5.16 18.51
CA ALA A 443 17.38 5.35 19.55
C ALA A 443 18.79 5.02 19.02
N GLU A 444 19.00 3.81 18.48
CA GLU A 444 20.31 3.39 18.01
C GLU A 444 20.82 4.20 16.81
N MET A 445 19.95 4.53 15.85
CA MET A 445 20.30 5.40 14.72
C MET A 445 20.84 6.76 15.18
N ASN A 446 20.39 7.22 16.35
CA ASN A 446 20.76 8.49 16.94
C ASN A 446 21.81 8.35 18.07
N GLY A 447 22.47 7.20 18.15
CA GLY A 447 23.59 6.96 19.08
C GLY A 447 23.16 6.84 20.55
N ILE A 448 21.91 6.45 20.80
CA ILE A 448 21.40 6.13 22.13
C ILE A 448 21.50 4.61 22.33
N ASP A 449 22.09 4.18 23.44
CA ASP A 449 22.19 2.76 23.81
C ASP A 449 20.80 2.25 24.26
N ALA A 450 20.09 1.62 23.32
CA ALA A 450 18.75 1.10 23.55
C ALA A 450 18.71 -0.11 24.53
N GLY A 451 19.87 -0.66 24.92
CA GLY A 451 19.96 -1.66 25.99
C GLY A 451 19.97 -1.06 27.40
N LYS A 452 20.31 0.24 27.51
CA LYS A 452 20.38 0.96 28.79
C LYS A 452 19.27 1.99 28.96
N VAL A 453 18.92 2.68 27.88
CA VAL A 453 17.90 3.75 27.89
C VAL A 453 16.69 3.30 27.09
N PHE A 454 15.59 3.03 27.79
CA PHE A 454 14.34 2.60 27.19
C PHE A 454 13.46 3.81 26.91
N ILE A 455 13.30 4.15 25.64
CA ILE A 455 12.50 5.29 25.21
C ILE A 455 11.07 4.83 24.91
N PHE A 456 10.08 5.58 25.38
CA PHE A 456 8.66 5.37 25.08
C PHE A 456 7.98 6.68 24.72
N ASN A 457 6.87 6.61 23.98
CA ASN A 457 5.98 7.75 23.85
C ASN A 457 5.16 7.89 25.16
N ALA A 458 5.10 9.11 25.70
CA ALA A 458 4.41 9.39 26.97
C ALA A 458 2.90 9.05 26.96
N ASP A 459 2.26 9.01 25.78
CA ASP A 459 0.85 8.62 25.63
C ASP A 459 0.66 7.10 25.68
N ARG A 460 1.72 6.32 25.43
CA ARG A 460 1.69 4.85 25.41
C ARG A 460 2.15 4.23 26.72
N GLN A 461 2.98 4.93 27.48
CA GLN A 461 3.51 4.48 28.75
C GLN A 461 3.52 5.64 29.73
N THR A 462 2.82 5.48 30.86
CA THR A 462 2.72 6.53 31.89
C THR A 462 3.74 6.32 33.02
N LYS A 463 4.37 5.15 33.10
CA LYS A 463 5.41 4.81 34.09
C LYS A 463 6.80 5.00 33.50
N CYS A 464 7.26 6.24 33.47
CA CYS A 464 8.62 6.60 33.07
C CYS A 464 9.34 7.28 34.24
N GLU A 465 10.62 7.00 34.39
CA GLU A 465 11.48 7.61 35.41
C GLU A 465 11.80 9.07 35.07
N MET A 466 11.89 9.37 33.77
CA MET A 466 12.19 10.69 33.25
C MET A 466 11.25 11.02 32.09
N VAL A 467 10.75 12.25 32.05
CA VAL A 467 9.91 12.74 30.96
C VAL A 467 10.64 13.87 30.25
N PHE A 468 10.67 13.81 28.93
CA PHE A 468 11.21 14.83 28.05
C PHE A 468 10.11 15.31 27.12
N VAL A 469 10.06 16.60 26.86
CA VAL A 469 9.09 17.22 25.97
C VAL A 469 9.79 17.66 24.69
N TYR A 470 9.31 17.22 23.54
CA TYR A 470 9.72 17.75 22.25
C TYR A 470 8.79 18.88 21.81
N ARG A 471 9.33 20.09 21.66
CA ARG A 471 8.58 21.28 21.21
C ARG A 471 9.46 22.21 20.40
N ASN A 472 8.95 22.72 19.28
CA ASN A 472 9.64 23.67 18.39
C ASN A 472 11.04 23.19 17.96
N GLY A 473 11.20 21.88 17.71
CA GLY A 473 12.46 21.31 17.26
C GLY A 473 13.52 21.14 18.34
N LYS A 474 13.17 21.25 19.63
CA LYS A 474 14.05 21.02 20.77
C LYS A 474 13.44 20.02 21.74
N VAL A 475 14.29 19.26 22.42
CA VAL A 475 13.90 18.38 23.53
C VAL A 475 14.33 19.03 24.84
N VAL A 476 13.42 19.06 25.83
CA VAL A 476 13.70 19.61 27.16
C VAL A 476 13.17 18.63 28.21
N ARG A 477 13.90 18.42 29.29
CA ARG A 477 13.46 17.59 30.41
C ARG A 477 12.29 18.26 31.14
N GLU A 478 11.21 17.54 31.35
CA GLU A 478 10.12 17.92 32.25
C GLU A 478 10.58 17.60 33.68
N LYS A 479 10.50 18.59 34.57
CA LYS A 479 11.02 18.49 35.94
C LYS A 479 10.32 17.41 36.76
#